data_AF-A0AAW9KVB4-F1
#
_entry.id   AF-A0AAW9KVB4-F1
#
_cell.length_a   1.000
_cell.length_b   1.000
_cell.length_c   1.000
_cell.angle_alpha   90.00
_cell.angle_beta   90.00
_cell.angle_gamma   90.00
#
_symmetry.space_group_name_H-M   'P 1'
#
loop_
_entity.id
_entity.type
_entity.pdbx_description
1 polymer ?
#
loop_
_entity_poly.entity_id
_entity_poly.type
_entity_poly.pdbx_seq_one_letter_code
_entity_poly.pdbx_strand_id
1 'polypeptide(L)'
;MTATSAGSSPAIPGLPPGGFATILVDPPWPLQGGEKHYRTMSLARIMALPVGALAARDAHLWLWTTNALLPKAYEVAEAWGFTVRSPLTWVKFRLGLGGRYQLRNATEQLLFCTRGRAPLGSRSQPTWFNAPVQEHSRKPAEQFAIIERVSPGPYLELFARRRPESNQPWAIWGDQVASDIRIPGFAVPRYSERAHEADAEATTTAAERTEPVQTAAAEAADVSRLGASSAGATNQAGSERPAAMRRGGIGDDRDDSADGTGKEALR
;
A
#
# COMPACT_ATOMS: atom_id res chain seq x y z
N MET A 1 -8.30 -34.46 12.48
CA MET A 1 -7.99 -33.01 12.51
C MET A 1 -8.47 -32.43 11.21
N THR A 2 -9.63 -31.79 11.23
CA THR A 2 -10.23 -31.11 10.08
C THR A 2 -9.44 -29.84 9.81
N ALA A 3 -8.88 -29.71 8.61
CA ALA A 3 -8.24 -28.49 8.16
C ALA A 3 -9.30 -27.40 8.02
N THR A 4 -9.20 -26.35 8.83
CA THR A 4 -10.00 -25.14 8.73
C THR A 4 -9.70 -24.50 7.39
N SER A 5 -10.69 -24.42 6.49
CA SER A 5 -10.52 -23.69 5.24
C SER A 5 -10.20 -22.23 5.56
N ALA A 6 -9.16 -21.70 4.93
CA ALA A 6 -8.88 -20.28 4.97
C ALA A 6 -10.07 -19.56 4.33
N GLY A 7 -10.91 -18.94 5.16
CA GLY A 7 -12.02 -18.11 4.68
C GLY A 7 -11.45 -17.06 3.72
N SER A 8 -11.93 -17.06 2.48
CA SER A 8 -11.66 -15.97 1.53
C SER A 8 -11.97 -14.66 2.24
N SER A 9 -10.99 -13.76 2.34
CA SER A 9 -11.28 -12.40 2.78
C SER A 9 -12.39 -11.84 1.89
N PRO A 10 -13.36 -11.10 2.47
CA PRO A 10 -14.44 -10.53 1.68
C PRO A 10 -13.84 -9.70 0.55
N ALA A 11 -14.33 -9.91 -0.68
CA ALA A 11 -13.93 -9.10 -1.81
C ALA A 11 -14.21 -7.63 -1.49
N ILE A 12 -13.27 -6.74 -1.86
CA ILE A 12 -13.40 -5.28 -1.67
C ILE A 12 -13.89 -4.72 -3.01
N PRO A 13 -15.16 -4.29 -3.13
CA PRO A 13 -15.67 -3.73 -4.37
C PRO A 13 -14.93 -2.45 -4.76
N GLY A 14 -14.64 -2.32 -6.05
CA GLY A 14 -13.86 -1.21 -6.61
C GLY A 14 -12.34 -1.35 -6.44
N LEU A 15 -11.85 -2.42 -5.82
CA LEU A 15 -10.42 -2.75 -5.77
C LEU A 15 -9.96 -3.23 -7.17
N PRO A 16 -8.96 -2.60 -7.81
CA PRO A 16 -8.44 -3.07 -9.08
C PRO A 16 -7.75 -4.44 -8.93
N PRO A 17 -7.67 -5.24 -10.02
CA PRO A 17 -6.92 -6.50 -10.01
C PRO A 17 -5.48 -6.28 -9.52
N GLY A 18 -5.11 -7.00 -8.46
CA GLY A 18 -3.78 -6.90 -7.86
C GLY A 18 -3.57 -5.73 -6.88
N GLY A 19 -4.58 -4.87 -6.66
CA GLY A 19 -4.54 -3.78 -5.67
C GLY A 19 -3.98 -2.45 -6.20
N PHE A 20 -3.99 -1.42 -5.35
CA PHE A 20 -3.49 -0.09 -5.68
C PHE A 20 -1.97 -0.01 -5.54
N ALA A 21 -1.27 0.40 -6.60
CA ALA A 21 0.18 0.59 -6.55
C ALA A 21 0.56 1.86 -5.77
N THR A 22 -0.34 2.83 -5.68
CA THR A 22 -0.14 4.05 -4.89
C THR A 22 -1.38 4.40 -4.09
N ILE A 23 -1.19 4.63 -2.79
CA ILE A 23 -2.25 5.06 -1.88
C ILE A 23 -1.82 6.37 -1.21
N LEU A 24 -2.66 7.38 -1.27
CA LEU A 24 -2.56 8.60 -0.50
C LEU A 24 -3.58 8.57 0.63
N VAL A 25 -3.17 8.95 1.84
CA VAL A 25 -4.04 8.96 3.01
C VAL A 25 -3.82 10.25 3.81
N ASP A 26 -4.89 10.98 4.10
CA ASP A 26 -4.94 12.08 5.08
C ASP A 26 -5.87 11.72 6.23
N PRO A 27 -5.41 10.92 7.22
CA PRO A 27 -6.29 10.44 8.27
C PRO A 27 -6.90 11.60 9.07
N PRO A 28 -8.15 11.45 9.54
CA PRO A 28 -8.77 12.43 10.42
C PRO A 28 -8.25 12.23 11.84
N TRP A 29 -6.97 12.60 12.03
CA TRP A 29 -6.20 12.38 13.25
C TRP A 29 -6.91 12.95 14.49
N PRO A 30 -6.91 12.20 15.61
CA PRO A 30 -7.50 12.69 16.84
C PRO A 30 -6.54 13.63 17.59
N LEU A 31 -7.12 14.49 18.43
CA LEU A 31 -6.48 15.43 19.34
C LEU A 31 -5.54 16.42 18.66
N GLN A 32 -5.88 16.88 17.45
CA GLN A 32 -5.12 17.89 16.70
C GLN A 32 -5.89 19.20 16.49
N GLY A 33 -7.09 19.31 17.05
CA GLY A 33 -7.98 20.48 16.87
C GLY A 33 -8.90 20.35 15.65
N GLY A 34 -8.73 19.30 14.84
CA GLY A 34 -9.63 18.95 13.74
C GLY A 34 -11.04 18.63 14.22
N GLU A 35 -11.20 18.18 15.46
CA GLU A 35 -12.49 17.88 16.11
C GLU A 35 -13.49 19.04 16.06
N LYS A 36 -12.98 20.28 16.01
CA LYS A 36 -13.81 21.48 15.93
C LYS A 36 -14.44 21.69 14.54
N HIS A 37 -13.97 20.96 13.54
CA HIS A 37 -14.29 21.19 12.13
C HIS A 37 -14.83 19.94 11.43
N TYR A 38 -14.41 18.75 11.86
CA TYR A 38 -14.81 17.48 11.26
C TYR A 38 -14.72 16.33 12.28
N ARG A 39 -15.38 15.22 11.95
CA ARG A 39 -15.33 13.99 12.76
C ARG A 39 -13.94 13.37 12.68
N THR A 40 -13.29 13.20 13.82
CA THR A 40 -12.00 12.49 13.91
C THR A 40 -12.18 11.00 14.14
N MET A 41 -11.11 10.24 13.93
CA MET A 41 -11.05 8.80 14.10
C MET A 41 -10.03 8.45 15.17
N SER A 42 -10.36 7.51 16.07
CA SER A 42 -9.39 7.05 17.08
C SER A 42 -8.17 6.42 16.41
N LEU A 43 -7.00 6.53 17.04
CA LEU A 43 -5.76 5.95 16.51
C LEU A 43 -5.90 4.45 16.25
N ALA A 44 -6.54 3.71 17.16
CA ALA A 44 -6.81 2.28 16.98
C ALA A 44 -7.65 2.00 15.73
N ARG A 45 -8.66 2.84 15.44
CA ARG A 45 -9.51 2.67 14.25
C ARG A 45 -8.78 3.09 12.97
N ILE A 46 -7.87 4.07 13.02
CA ILE A 46 -6.97 4.42 11.91
C ILE A 46 -6.05 3.23 11.61
N MET A 47 -5.37 2.67 12.62
CA MET A 47 -4.50 1.49 12.46
C MET A 47 -5.25 0.28 11.90
N ALA A 48 -6.53 0.10 12.28
CA ALA A 48 -7.37 -0.99 11.80
C ALA A 48 -7.87 -0.84 10.35
N LEU A 49 -7.63 0.30 9.68
CA LEU A 49 -7.95 0.42 8.26
C LEU A 49 -7.18 -0.63 7.45
N PRO A 50 -7.82 -1.34 6.51
CA PRO A 50 -7.18 -2.41 5.76
C PRO A 50 -6.32 -1.88 4.60
N VAL A 51 -5.52 -0.83 4.82
CA VAL A 51 -4.69 -0.19 3.75
C VAL A 51 -3.74 -1.21 3.12
N GLY A 52 -3.20 -2.13 3.90
CA GLY A 52 -2.39 -3.24 3.37
C GLY A 52 -3.17 -4.17 2.44
N ALA A 53 -4.47 -4.41 2.68
CA ALA A 53 -5.29 -5.24 1.79
C ALA A 53 -5.72 -4.49 0.51
N LEU A 54 -5.75 -3.16 0.56
CA LEU A 54 -6.03 -2.31 -0.61
C LEU A 54 -4.80 -2.17 -1.52
N ALA A 55 -3.60 -2.28 -0.97
CA ALA A 55 -2.36 -2.08 -1.71
C ALA A 55 -2.00 -3.25 -2.62
N ALA A 56 -1.28 -2.97 -3.70
CA ALA A 56 -0.59 -3.96 -4.52
C ALA A 56 0.65 -4.52 -3.83
N ARG A 57 1.12 -5.72 -4.21
CA ARG A 57 2.27 -6.40 -3.56
C ARG A 57 3.45 -5.44 -3.36
N ASP A 58 3.80 -4.74 -4.43
CA ASP A 58 4.78 -3.66 -4.45
C ASP A 58 4.01 -2.34 -4.57
N ALA A 59 4.07 -1.50 -3.54
CA ALA A 59 3.24 -0.30 -3.47
C ALA A 59 3.91 0.87 -2.74
N HIS A 60 3.47 2.08 -3.07
CA HIS A 60 3.79 3.31 -2.37
C HIS A 60 2.61 3.76 -1.50
N LEU A 61 2.93 4.25 -0.31
CA LEU A 61 1.99 4.94 0.57
C LEU A 61 2.50 6.36 0.80
N TRP A 62 1.60 7.32 0.66
CA TRP A 62 1.80 8.71 1.02
C TRP A 62 0.87 9.04 2.19
N LEU A 63 1.43 9.30 3.37
CA LEU A 63 0.67 9.50 4.61
C LEU A 63 0.86 10.91 5.17
N TRP A 64 -0.18 11.72 5.12
CA TRP A 64 -0.19 13.05 5.73
C TRP A 64 -0.18 12.96 7.26
N THR A 65 0.64 13.79 7.89
CA THR A 65 0.72 13.95 9.34
C THR A 65 1.26 15.32 9.75
N THR A 66 1.15 15.62 11.04
CA THR A 66 1.70 16.82 11.67
C THR A 66 2.98 16.48 12.44
N ASN A 67 3.80 17.49 12.76
CA ASN A 67 5.04 17.27 13.52
C ASN A 67 4.78 16.58 14.89
N ALA A 68 3.65 16.88 15.53
CA ALA A 68 3.29 16.28 16.82
C ALA A 68 2.90 14.80 16.73
N LEU A 69 2.48 14.33 15.55
CA LEU A 69 2.01 12.97 15.34
C LEU A 69 3.00 12.09 14.58
N LEU A 70 4.20 12.58 14.26
CA LEU A 70 5.22 11.81 13.56
C LEU A 70 5.45 10.41 14.15
N PRO A 71 5.67 10.23 15.47
CA PRO A 71 5.82 8.89 16.05
C PRO A 71 4.62 7.97 15.78
N LYS A 72 3.39 8.51 15.90
CA LYS A 72 2.16 7.75 15.67
C LYS A 72 1.92 7.44 14.20
N ALA A 73 2.30 8.35 13.31
CA ALA A 73 2.23 8.10 11.87
C ALA A 73 3.17 6.98 11.42
N TYR A 74 4.31 6.81 12.10
CA TYR A 74 5.25 5.72 11.82
C TYR A 74 4.65 4.39 12.27
N GLU A 75 4.08 4.34 13.48
CA GLU A 75 3.33 3.16 13.98
C GLU A 75 2.16 2.80 13.05
N VAL A 76 1.43 3.79 12.52
CA VAL A 76 0.32 3.57 11.58
C VAL A 76 0.81 3.00 10.24
N ALA A 77 1.87 3.56 9.66
CA ALA A 77 2.43 3.05 8.41
C ALA A 77 2.88 1.59 8.55
N GLU A 78 3.54 1.26 9.67
CA GLU A 78 3.97 -0.11 9.99
C GLU A 78 2.79 -1.06 10.18
N ALA A 79 1.74 -0.64 10.91
CA ALA A 79 0.51 -1.43 11.10
C ALA A 79 -0.17 -1.78 9.77
N TRP A 80 -0.03 -0.92 8.76
CA TRP A 80 -0.54 -1.16 7.41
C TRP A 80 0.42 -1.98 6.51
N GLY A 81 1.59 -2.38 7.03
CA GLY A 81 2.58 -3.18 6.33
C GLY A 81 3.51 -2.37 5.41
N PHE A 82 3.71 -1.08 5.69
CA PHE A 82 4.62 -0.21 4.94
C PHE A 82 5.83 0.20 5.77
N THR A 83 6.99 0.31 5.12
CA THR A 83 8.20 0.88 5.70
C THR A 83 8.28 2.37 5.34
N VAL A 84 8.36 3.24 6.35
CA VAL A 84 8.62 4.68 6.14
C VAL A 84 10.03 4.85 5.56
N ARG A 85 10.16 5.62 4.48
CA ARG A 85 11.46 5.86 3.81
C ARG A 85 11.96 7.28 4.05
N SER A 86 11.14 8.27 3.74
CA SER A 86 11.51 9.68 3.86
C SER A 86 10.27 10.56 3.96
N PRO A 87 10.32 11.70 4.66
CA PRO A 87 9.27 12.70 4.56
C PRO A 87 9.37 13.49 3.25
N LEU A 88 8.23 13.92 2.74
CA LEU A 88 8.08 15.09 1.88
C LEU A 88 7.45 16.21 2.72
N THR A 89 8.19 17.27 2.97
CA THR A 89 7.77 18.37 3.84
C THR A 89 7.08 19.47 3.05
N TRP A 90 5.82 19.76 3.37
CA TRP A 90 5.13 20.95 2.87
C TRP A 90 5.53 22.16 3.73
N VAL A 91 6.31 23.06 3.16
CA VAL A 91 6.75 24.31 3.78
C VAL A 91 5.67 25.38 3.61
N LYS A 92 5.32 26.01 4.73
CA LYS A 92 4.35 27.10 4.82
C LYS A 92 5.05 28.38 5.23
N PHE A 93 4.89 29.43 4.43
CA PHE A 93 5.41 30.76 4.75
C PHE A 93 4.54 31.52 5.76
N ARG A 94 4.10 30.83 6.82
CA ARG A 94 3.39 31.42 7.97
C ARG A 94 3.60 30.57 9.21
N LEU A 95 3.64 31.21 10.38
CA LEU A 95 3.74 30.51 11.65
C LEU A 95 2.37 29.98 12.09
N GLY A 96 2.30 28.67 12.31
CA GLY A 96 1.17 27.97 12.89
C GLY A 96 1.25 27.86 14.41
N LEU A 97 0.48 26.91 14.93
CA LEU A 97 0.44 26.55 16.34
C LEU A 97 1.77 25.96 16.81
N GLY A 98 2.09 26.10 18.09
CA GLY A 98 3.21 25.44 18.75
C GLY A 98 2.93 25.37 20.24
N GLY A 99 3.18 24.21 20.85
CA GLY A 99 3.10 24.04 22.30
C GLY A 99 4.29 24.67 23.04
N ARG A 100 4.23 24.67 24.38
CA ARG A 100 5.29 25.21 25.27
C ARG A 100 6.69 24.64 24.96
N TYR A 101 6.78 23.39 24.54
CA TYR A 101 8.02 22.67 24.26
C TYR A 101 8.18 22.30 22.78
N GLN A 102 7.57 23.07 21.88
CA GLN A 102 7.63 22.83 20.44
C GLN A 102 8.05 24.09 19.69
N LEU A 103 8.83 23.90 18.63
CA LEU A 103 8.99 24.94 17.62
C LEU A 103 7.62 25.25 16.98
N ARG A 104 7.43 26.49 16.55
CA ARG A 104 6.19 26.87 15.89
C ARG A 104 6.06 26.14 14.55
N ASN A 105 4.92 25.49 14.32
CA ASN A 105 4.70 24.73 13.10
C ASN A 105 4.68 25.67 11.89
N ALA A 106 5.66 25.52 11.00
CA ALA A 106 5.66 26.13 9.67
C ALA A 106 5.63 25.07 8.57
N THR A 107 5.37 23.80 8.94
CA THR A 107 5.40 22.67 8.04
C THR A 107 4.28 21.67 8.34
N GLU A 108 3.88 20.90 7.33
CA GLU A 108 3.21 19.60 7.48
C GLU A 108 4.01 18.52 6.75
N GLN A 109 3.89 17.27 7.20
CA GLN A 109 4.71 16.16 6.68
C GLN A 109 3.83 15.21 5.88
N LEU A 110 4.29 14.83 4.70
CA LEU A 110 3.72 13.78 3.88
C LEU A 110 4.73 12.64 3.80
N LEU A 111 4.54 11.60 4.61
CA LEU A 111 5.49 10.49 4.69
C LEU A 111 5.42 9.65 3.42
N PHE A 112 6.55 9.45 2.77
CA PHE A 112 6.72 8.48 1.69
C PHE A 112 7.13 7.13 2.28
N CYS A 113 6.31 6.12 2.03
CA CYS A 113 6.49 4.77 2.52
C CYS A 113 6.41 3.77 1.37
N THR A 114 7.05 2.61 1.54
CA THR A 114 7.06 1.55 0.52
C THR A 114 6.66 0.22 1.12
N ARG A 115 6.02 -0.62 0.30
CA ARG A 115 5.81 -2.05 0.55
C ARG A 115 6.42 -2.86 -0.59
N GLY A 116 7.01 -4.01 -0.25
CA GLY A 116 7.63 -4.89 -1.24
C GLY A 116 8.80 -4.22 -1.97
N ARG A 117 8.96 -4.54 -3.26
CA ARG A 117 9.95 -3.95 -4.17
C ARG A 117 9.30 -2.84 -5.01
N ALA A 118 9.14 -1.66 -4.40
CA ALA A 118 8.55 -0.49 -5.04
C ALA A 118 9.62 0.58 -5.33
N PRO A 119 10.22 0.61 -6.53
CA PRO A 119 11.20 1.62 -6.91
C PRO A 119 10.55 2.97 -7.21
N LEU A 120 11.30 4.05 -7.00
CA LEU A 120 10.89 5.41 -7.37
C LEU A 120 10.82 5.56 -8.90
N GLY A 121 9.76 6.20 -9.40
CA GLY A 121 9.67 6.66 -10.79
C GLY A 121 10.58 7.87 -11.06
N SER A 122 10.89 8.66 -10.04
CA SER A 122 11.85 9.76 -10.11
C SER A 122 12.74 9.81 -8.87
N ARG A 123 14.06 9.77 -9.07
CA ARG A 123 15.06 9.84 -8.00
C ARG A 123 15.49 11.28 -7.66
N SER A 124 15.01 12.26 -8.42
CA SER A 124 15.40 13.67 -8.28
C SER A 124 14.36 14.50 -7.52
N GLN A 125 13.33 13.89 -6.95
CA GLN A 125 12.33 14.61 -6.16
C GLN A 125 12.93 15.04 -4.81
N PRO A 126 13.00 16.35 -4.50
CA PRO A 126 13.44 16.82 -3.20
C PRO A 126 12.44 16.45 -2.09
N THR A 127 12.94 16.35 -0.86
CA THR A 127 12.18 16.02 0.36
C THR A 127 11.35 17.20 0.90
N TRP A 128 11.21 18.28 0.14
CA TRP A 128 10.38 19.41 0.52
C TRP A 128 9.74 20.04 -0.71
N PHE A 129 8.64 20.75 -0.48
CA PHE A 129 8.02 21.63 -1.46
C PHE A 129 7.26 22.74 -0.74
N ASN A 130 7.01 23.86 -1.42
CA ASN A 130 6.14 24.91 -0.93
C ASN A 130 4.89 25.00 -1.83
N ALA A 131 3.76 25.28 -1.19
CA ALA A 131 2.49 25.50 -1.88
C ALA A 131 1.62 26.45 -1.03
N PRO A 132 0.72 27.23 -1.64
CA PRO A 132 -0.14 28.16 -0.91
C PRO A 132 -0.99 27.44 0.14
N VAL A 133 -1.13 28.06 1.31
CA VAL A 133 -2.03 27.55 2.35
C VAL A 133 -3.45 28.04 2.06
N GLN A 134 -4.37 27.09 1.90
CA GLN A 134 -5.77 27.35 1.58
C GLN A 134 -6.65 27.22 2.85
N GLU A 135 -7.92 26.82 2.70
CA GLU A 135 -8.83 26.62 3.82
C GLU A 135 -8.30 25.59 4.84
N HIS A 136 -8.87 25.57 6.05
CA HIS A 136 -8.39 24.73 7.13
C HIS A 136 -8.30 23.24 6.73
N SER A 137 -7.15 22.64 7.01
CA SER A 137 -6.81 21.25 6.71
C SER A 137 -6.80 20.90 5.20
N ARG A 138 -6.99 21.86 4.27
CA ARG A 138 -6.90 21.61 2.83
C ARG A 138 -5.44 21.39 2.44
N LYS A 139 -5.14 20.18 2.00
CA LYS A 139 -3.83 19.82 1.45
C LYS A 139 -3.66 20.37 0.01
N PRO A 140 -2.43 20.76 -0.37
CA PRO A 140 -2.13 21.40 -1.65
C PRO A 140 -2.34 20.44 -2.83
N ALA A 141 -2.90 20.93 -3.93
CA ALA A 141 -3.12 20.14 -5.15
C ALA A 141 -1.80 19.69 -5.79
N GLU A 142 -0.74 20.46 -5.59
CA GLU A 142 0.62 20.22 -6.07
C GLU A 142 1.18 18.86 -5.61
N GLN A 143 0.66 18.31 -4.51
CA GLN A 143 1.03 16.97 -4.05
C GLN A 143 0.75 15.89 -5.12
N PHE A 144 -0.32 16.01 -5.90
CA PHE A 144 -0.72 14.97 -6.86
C PHE A 144 0.31 14.86 -7.99
N ALA A 145 0.76 15.99 -8.52
CA ALA A 145 1.80 16.01 -9.55
C ALA A 145 3.15 15.46 -9.03
N ILE A 146 3.47 15.67 -7.76
CA ILE A 146 4.66 15.08 -7.13
C ILE A 146 4.49 13.56 -6.99
N ILE A 147 3.35 13.12 -6.46
CA ILE A 147 3.04 11.69 -6.27
C ILE A 147 3.09 10.95 -7.60
N GLU A 148 2.46 11.47 -8.64
CA GLU A 148 2.39 10.84 -9.97
C GLU A 148 3.74 10.79 -10.69
N ARG A 149 4.65 11.72 -10.37
CA ARG A 149 6.03 11.70 -10.86
C ARG A 149 6.86 10.61 -10.17
N VAL A 150 6.60 10.37 -8.89
CA VAL A 150 7.40 9.48 -8.04
C VAL A 150 6.85 8.05 -8.02
N SER A 151 5.53 7.89 -8.15
CA SER A 151 4.83 6.65 -7.86
C SER A 151 3.91 6.24 -9.00
N PRO A 152 3.84 4.94 -9.36
CA PRO A 152 2.96 4.45 -10.40
C PRO A 152 1.50 4.29 -9.93
N GLY A 153 0.55 4.36 -10.86
CA GLY A 153 -0.84 3.96 -10.60
C GLY A 153 -1.02 2.42 -10.64
N PRO A 154 -2.23 1.90 -10.35
CA PRO A 154 -3.46 2.65 -10.06
C PRO A 154 -3.43 3.36 -8.71
N TYR A 155 -4.12 4.51 -8.64
CA TYR A 155 -4.07 5.44 -7.51
C TYR A 155 -5.35 5.41 -6.67
N LEU A 156 -5.20 5.53 -5.35
CA LEU A 156 -6.29 5.68 -4.39
C LEU A 156 -6.01 6.84 -3.43
N GLU A 157 -7.00 7.72 -3.22
CA GLU A 157 -7.02 8.68 -2.12
C GLU A 157 -8.03 8.27 -1.05
N LEU A 158 -7.57 8.08 0.18
CA LEU A 158 -8.40 7.81 1.36
C LEU A 158 -8.62 9.09 2.17
N PHE A 159 -9.83 9.23 2.70
CA PHE A 159 -10.36 10.43 3.36
C PHE A 159 -10.47 11.65 2.44
N ALA A 160 -10.74 11.39 1.15
CA ALA A 160 -10.95 12.44 0.17
C ALA A 160 -12.18 13.28 0.51
N ARG A 161 -12.03 14.61 0.42
CA ARG A 161 -13.13 15.58 0.57
C ARG A 161 -13.57 16.20 -0.75
N ARG A 162 -12.80 15.95 -1.81
CA ARG A 162 -13.04 16.35 -3.20
C ARG A 162 -12.33 15.36 -4.12
N ARG A 163 -12.65 15.41 -5.41
CA ARG A 163 -11.86 14.71 -6.42
C ARG A 163 -10.45 15.34 -6.50
N PRO A 164 -9.39 14.53 -6.69
CA PRO A 164 -8.05 15.04 -6.98
C PRO A 164 -8.05 16.03 -8.14
N GLU A 165 -7.26 17.09 -7.97
CA GLU A 165 -6.99 18.08 -9.02
C GLU A 165 -5.90 17.50 -9.94
N SER A 166 -6.22 16.42 -10.66
CA SER A 166 -5.32 15.65 -11.51
C SER A 166 -6.04 15.12 -12.75
N ASN A 167 -5.28 14.88 -13.82
CA ASN A 167 -5.74 14.23 -15.05
C ASN A 167 -5.60 12.69 -14.99
N GLN A 168 -5.06 12.14 -13.91
CA GLN A 168 -4.92 10.69 -13.71
C GLN A 168 -6.19 10.09 -13.09
N PRO A 169 -6.51 8.81 -13.37
CA PRO A 169 -7.71 8.16 -12.84
C PRO A 169 -7.50 7.74 -11.38
N TRP A 170 -7.76 8.67 -10.45
CA TRP A 170 -7.76 8.39 -9.02
C TRP A 170 -9.09 7.80 -8.55
N ALA A 171 -9.03 6.64 -7.89
CA ALA A 171 -10.12 6.19 -7.05
C ALA A 171 -10.12 7.01 -5.75
N ILE A 172 -11.31 7.30 -5.21
CA ILE A 172 -11.43 8.04 -3.95
C ILE A 172 -12.32 7.31 -2.95
N TRP A 173 -12.03 7.51 -1.67
CA TRP A 173 -12.89 7.08 -0.57
C TRP A 173 -12.90 8.16 0.52
N GLY A 174 -14.08 8.55 0.98
CA GLY A 174 -14.25 9.58 2.01
C GLY A 174 -15.72 9.88 2.31
N ASP A 175 -15.99 10.53 3.43
CA ASP A 175 -17.34 10.79 3.91
C ASP A 175 -18.01 12.03 3.27
N GLN A 176 -17.22 12.85 2.57
CA GLN A 176 -17.67 14.08 1.89
C GLN A 176 -17.68 13.96 0.36
N VAL A 177 -17.52 12.74 -0.18
CA VAL A 177 -17.50 12.44 -1.61
C VAL A 177 -18.31 11.19 -1.92
N ALA A 178 -18.73 11.03 -3.17
CA ALA A 178 -19.22 9.74 -3.65
C ALA A 178 -18.02 8.79 -3.81
N SER A 179 -17.88 7.85 -2.88
CA SER A 179 -16.71 6.95 -2.81
C SER A 179 -16.76 5.84 -3.87
N ASP A 180 -15.61 5.56 -4.49
CA ASP A 180 -15.47 4.59 -5.60
C ASP A 180 -15.21 3.16 -5.15
N ILE A 181 -14.83 2.97 -3.89
CA ILE A 181 -14.55 1.66 -3.30
C ILE A 181 -15.37 1.45 -2.04
N ARG A 182 -15.64 0.20 -1.69
CA ARG A 182 -16.28 -0.17 -0.42
C ARG A 182 -15.28 -0.86 0.49
N ILE A 183 -15.06 -0.28 1.67
CA ILE A 183 -14.18 -0.86 2.69
C ILE A 183 -15.06 -1.50 3.77
N PRO A 184 -15.10 -2.85 3.87
CA PRO A 184 -15.89 -3.53 4.90
C PRO A 184 -15.55 -3.04 6.31
N GLY A 185 -16.57 -2.73 7.12
CA GLY A 185 -16.40 -2.16 8.48
C GLY A 185 -16.12 -0.65 8.53
N PHE A 186 -15.90 -0.01 7.38
CA PHE A 186 -15.65 1.43 7.24
C PHE A 186 -16.63 2.01 6.20
N ALA A 187 -17.89 2.08 6.57
CA ALA A 187 -18.91 2.67 5.71
C ALA A 187 -18.80 4.20 5.64
N VAL A 188 -19.09 4.74 4.47
CA VAL A 188 -19.25 6.18 4.21
C VAL A 188 -20.69 6.49 3.78
N PRO A 189 -21.15 7.75 3.87
CA PRO A 189 -22.55 8.09 3.61
C PRO A 189 -22.99 7.89 2.16
N ARG A 190 -22.07 7.94 1.19
CA ARG A 190 -22.37 7.91 -0.25
C ARG A 190 -21.30 7.15 -1.04
N TYR A 191 -21.75 6.40 -2.03
CA TYR A 191 -20.92 5.67 -2.99
C TYR A 191 -21.24 6.13 -4.41
N SER A 192 -20.29 6.03 -5.33
CA SER A 192 -20.47 6.37 -6.74
C SER A 192 -21.12 5.23 -7.52
N GLU A 193 -21.64 5.53 -8.71
CA GLU A 193 -22.16 4.52 -9.65
C GLU A 193 -21.12 3.43 -9.94
N ARG A 194 -19.86 3.83 -10.15
CA ARG A 194 -18.73 2.91 -10.33
C ARG A 194 -18.64 1.88 -9.20
N ALA A 195 -18.87 2.31 -7.96
CA ALA A 195 -18.83 1.42 -6.83
C ALA A 195 -20.04 0.46 -6.85
N HIS A 196 -21.22 0.92 -7.27
CA HIS A 196 -22.41 0.07 -7.40
C HIS A 196 -22.28 -0.95 -8.53
N GLU A 197 -21.71 -0.55 -9.67
CA GLU A 197 -21.38 -1.45 -10.79
C GLU A 197 -20.40 -2.54 -10.33
N ALA A 198 -19.35 -2.18 -9.59
CA ALA A 198 -18.38 -3.14 -9.06
C ALA A 198 -19.01 -4.14 -8.06
N ASP A 199 -20.01 -3.72 -7.28
CA ASP A 199 -20.76 -4.63 -6.41
C ASP A 199 -21.57 -5.65 -7.23
N ALA A 200 -22.22 -5.19 -8.30
CA ALA A 200 -23.01 -6.04 -9.19
C ALA A 200 -22.12 -7.08 -9.89
N GLU A 201 -20.97 -6.66 -10.42
CA GLU A 201 -19.98 -7.56 -11.04
C GLU A 201 -19.44 -8.60 -10.05
N ALA A 202 -19.12 -8.18 -8.81
CA ALA A 202 -18.66 -9.09 -7.77
C ALA A 202 -19.73 -10.11 -7.38
N THR A 203 -21.01 -9.70 -7.34
CA THR A 203 -22.14 -10.58 -7.01
C THR A 203 -22.41 -11.58 -8.13
N THR A 204 -22.40 -11.15 -9.39
CA THR A 204 -22.57 -12.03 -10.56
C THR A 204 -21.44 -13.06 -10.64
N THR A 205 -20.19 -12.63 -10.46
CA THR A 205 -19.02 -13.53 -10.47
C THR A 205 -19.08 -14.54 -9.33
N ALA A 206 -19.59 -14.14 -8.15
CA ALA A 206 -19.79 -15.04 -7.03
C ALA A 206 -20.90 -16.07 -7.34
N ALA A 207 -22.03 -15.63 -7.90
CA ALA A 207 -23.15 -16.49 -8.27
C ALA A 207 -22.77 -17.54 -9.34
N GLU A 208 -22.07 -17.13 -10.39
CA GLU A 208 -21.59 -18.03 -11.46
C GLU A 208 -20.59 -19.09 -10.96
N ARG A 209 -19.81 -18.79 -9.90
CA ARG A 209 -18.91 -19.77 -9.26
C ARG A 209 -19.63 -20.77 -8.34
N THR A 210 -20.88 -20.51 -7.97
CA THR A 210 -21.69 -21.38 -7.11
C THR A 210 -22.66 -22.27 -7.87
N GLU A 211 -22.81 -22.11 -9.19
CA GLU A 211 -23.56 -23.06 -10.02
C GLU A 211 -22.79 -24.38 -10.12
N PRO A 212 -23.29 -25.51 -9.57
CA PRO A 212 -22.64 -26.78 -9.75
C PRO A 212 -22.79 -27.19 -11.22
N VAL A 213 -21.67 -27.50 -11.89
CA VAL A 213 -21.68 -28.26 -13.14
C VAL A 213 -22.28 -29.64 -12.84
N GLN A 214 -23.61 -29.73 -12.89
CA GLN A 214 -24.34 -30.98 -12.95
C GLN A 214 -24.86 -31.14 -14.37
N THR A 215 -24.04 -31.72 -15.24
CA THR A 215 -24.56 -32.39 -16.43
C THR A 215 -23.69 -33.60 -16.79
N ALA A 216 -24.35 -34.76 -16.74
CA ALA A 216 -24.07 -36.04 -17.42
C ALA A 216 -22.88 -36.91 -16.99
N ALA A 217 -23.17 -37.93 -16.17
CA ALA A 217 -22.89 -39.34 -16.49
C ALA A 217 -23.64 -40.27 -15.51
N ALA A 218 -24.89 -40.55 -15.81
CA ALA A 218 -25.58 -41.75 -15.35
C ALA A 218 -25.85 -42.59 -16.59
N GLU A 219 -25.06 -43.66 -16.77
CA GLU A 219 -25.43 -44.94 -17.41
C GLU A 219 -24.15 -45.73 -17.71
N ALA A 220 -23.82 -46.67 -16.83
CA ALA A 220 -23.23 -47.97 -17.13
C ALA A 220 -22.86 -48.66 -15.80
N ALA A 221 -23.87 -49.16 -15.11
CA ALA A 221 -23.67 -50.34 -14.28
C ALA A 221 -23.98 -51.54 -15.18
N ASP A 222 -22.98 -52.35 -15.50
CA ASP A 222 -23.00 -53.81 -15.30
C ASP A 222 -21.82 -54.45 -16.08
N VAL A 223 -21.38 -55.60 -15.56
CA VAL A 223 -20.53 -56.64 -16.19
C VAL A 223 -19.03 -56.64 -15.86
N SER A 224 -18.73 -57.51 -14.88
CA SER A 224 -17.64 -58.49 -14.80
C SER A 224 -16.38 -58.23 -13.96
N ARG A 225 -16.37 -58.97 -12.84
CA ARG A 225 -15.20 -59.50 -12.13
C ARG A 225 -14.60 -60.67 -12.91
N LEU A 226 -13.26 -60.73 -12.99
CA LEU A 226 -12.36 -61.89 -12.77
C LEU A 226 -11.10 -61.78 -13.64
N GLY A 227 -9.93 -61.98 -13.03
CA GLY A 227 -8.67 -62.19 -13.75
C GLY A 227 -7.44 -61.77 -12.96
N ALA A 228 -6.93 -62.68 -12.14
CA ALA A 228 -5.63 -62.55 -11.48
C ALA A 228 -4.47 -62.85 -12.44
N SER A 229 -3.29 -62.28 -12.14
CA SER A 229 -1.99 -62.99 -12.00
C SER A 229 -0.77 -62.37 -12.73
N SER A 230 0.27 -62.18 -11.90
CA SER A 230 1.71 -62.48 -12.10
C SER A 230 2.65 -61.61 -12.98
N ALA A 231 3.60 -60.98 -12.27
CA ALA A 231 5.06 -61.25 -12.25
C ALA A 231 6.04 -60.52 -13.22
N GLY A 232 7.19 -60.16 -12.62
CA GLY A 232 8.49 -59.75 -13.23
C GLY A 232 8.86 -58.29 -12.91
N ALA A 233 9.67 -57.94 -11.89
CA ALA A 233 11.13 -58.10 -11.73
C ALA A 233 11.90 -57.69 -13.01
N THR A 234 12.96 -56.87 -13.06
CA THR A 234 14.10 -56.51 -12.17
C THR A 234 14.87 -55.38 -12.95
N ASN A 235 15.54 -54.38 -12.37
CA ASN A 235 16.99 -54.30 -12.04
C ASN A 235 17.34 -52.81 -11.83
N GLN A 236 18.01 -52.42 -10.72
CA GLN A 236 19.47 -52.16 -10.55
C GLN A 236 20.06 -51.09 -11.49
N ALA A 237 21.08 -50.28 -11.15
CA ALA A 237 21.81 -49.88 -9.94
C ALA A 237 22.94 -48.92 -10.39
N GLY A 238 23.51 -48.14 -9.46
CA GLY A 238 24.86 -47.56 -9.55
C GLY A 238 24.92 -46.11 -10.07
N SER A 239 25.86 -45.26 -9.65
CA SER A 239 26.96 -45.41 -8.70
C SER A 239 27.57 -44.02 -8.40
N GLU A 240 28.03 -43.83 -7.17
CA GLU A 240 29.29 -43.16 -6.77
C GLU A 240 29.54 -41.64 -6.92
N ARG A 241 30.19 -41.12 -5.85
CA ARG A 241 30.74 -39.76 -5.58
C ARG A 241 32.18 -39.65 -6.20
N PRO A 242 33.13 -38.77 -5.81
CA PRO A 242 33.16 -37.50 -5.05
C PRO A 242 34.14 -36.39 -5.59
N ALA A 243 34.19 -35.24 -4.89
CA ALA A 243 35.35 -34.39 -4.52
C ALA A 243 36.19 -33.58 -5.54
N ALA A 244 36.36 -32.27 -5.24
CA ALA A 244 37.62 -31.47 -5.16
C ALA A 244 37.21 -29.97 -5.05
N MET A 245 37.54 -29.14 -4.05
CA MET A 245 38.80 -28.73 -3.41
C MET A 245 39.76 -27.95 -4.32
N ARG A 246 39.84 -26.62 -4.14
CA ARG A 246 41.01 -25.69 -4.20
C ARG A 246 40.51 -24.25 -3.95
N ARG A 247 40.88 -23.52 -2.90
CA ARG A 247 42.15 -22.83 -2.49
C ARG A 247 42.56 -21.62 -3.34
N GLY A 248 42.77 -20.49 -2.66
CA GLY A 248 43.53 -19.28 -3.05
C GLY A 248 42.63 -18.04 -3.17
N GLY A 249 42.74 -16.95 -2.40
CA GLY A 249 43.89 -16.36 -1.69
C GLY A 249 44.49 -15.21 -2.51
N ILE A 250 44.83 -14.09 -1.85
CA ILE A 250 45.37 -12.78 -2.34
C ILE A 250 44.23 -11.74 -2.53
N GLY A 251 44.08 -10.64 -1.78
CA GLY A 251 45.02 -9.87 -0.96
C GLY A 251 45.59 -8.71 -1.77
N ASP A 252 45.01 -7.51 -1.67
CA ASP A 252 45.79 -6.27 -1.79
C ASP A 252 45.06 -5.13 -1.08
N ASP A 253 45.63 -4.75 0.07
CA ASP A 253 45.41 -3.49 0.76
C ASP A 253 45.97 -2.35 -0.10
N ARG A 254 45.27 -1.22 -0.15
CA ARG A 254 45.90 0.06 -0.44
C ARG A 254 45.10 1.20 0.18
N ASP A 255 45.47 1.51 1.41
CA ASP A 255 45.41 2.87 1.96
C ASP A 255 46.35 3.77 1.14
N ASP A 256 45.88 4.96 0.77
CA ASP A 256 46.75 6.11 0.60
C ASP A 256 46.00 7.36 1.05
N SER A 257 46.47 7.90 2.18
CA SER A 257 46.07 9.18 2.75
C SER A 257 47.04 10.25 2.25
N ALA A 258 46.54 11.36 1.72
CA ALA A 258 47.23 12.66 1.85
C ALA A 258 46.30 13.85 1.56
N ASP A 259 46.19 14.68 2.59
CA ASP A 259 45.81 16.09 2.71
C ASP A 259 45.76 16.98 1.45
N GLY A 260 44.80 17.90 1.48
CA GLY A 260 44.73 19.04 0.57
C GLY A 260 43.67 20.06 0.95
N THR A 261 44.00 20.91 1.92
CA THR A 261 43.32 22.15 2.32
C THR A 261 42.85 23.03 1.15
N GLY A 262 41.64 23.59 1.19
CA GLY A 262 41.23 24.60 0.19
C GLY A 262 39.82 25.20 0.33
N LYS A 263 39.66 26.12 1.28
CA LYS A 263 38.77 27.32 1.29
C LYS A 263 37.33 27.23 0.77
N GLU A 264 36.42 27.47 1.72
CA GLU A 264 35.12 28.13 1.53
C GLU A 264 35.24 29.41 0.69
N ALA A 265 34.30 29.61 -0.22
CA ALA A 265 33.94 30.91 -0.76
C ALA A 265 32.42 31.02 -0.89
N LEU A 266 31.86 31.93 -0.10
CA LEU A 266 30.52 32.50 -0.23
C LEU A 266 30.27 32.99 -1.66
N ARG A 267 29.10 32.66 -2.23
CA ARG A 267 28.25 33.56 -3.02
C ARG A 267 26.82 33.03 -3.07
#